data_AF-A0A0N0FYH9-F1
#
_entry.id   AF-A0A0N0FYH9-F1
#
_cell.length_a   1.000
_cell.length_b   1.000
_cell.length_c   1.000
_cell.angle_alpha   90.00
_cell.angle_beta   90.00
_cell.angle_gamma   90.00
#
_symmetry.space_group_name_H-M   'P 1'
#
loop_
_entity.id
_entity.type
_entity.pdbx_description
1 polymer ?
#
loop_
_entity_poly.entity_id
_entity_poly.type
_entity_poly.pdbx_seq_one_letter_code
_entity_poly.pdbx_strand_id
1 'polypeptide(L)'
;MPALKAEDFRAMSHNPGASDPKWVTRAEDAMRMLEQLTAQDEVVLYLSGPQAIVHGVLAPTRKLTQARVKELQNASFPEGQDTWSICREISSDGRAIRLEPPLGSWWDEFQGEKLIFRREFNGVERDRAAIELSQKLIHSLDLYFVAERSSYCRLDEHGDIEDVIRIIQQPKGKDNFRLDLVTILRADLEKYMAVTKQSLVVRFDFTRLDTENFSGWNGVKTLHSDNPDLYYHHGLCRAGSFCNGVMVLRPSITVASLIKQWEMEDDRASRRHADFKIYDRKNGRNLETSCAPECLSNYFEQSELPWELSPAFFRAEVLHLYKADPDKYSLEDRQISCRNSWYLRSYDQNEDGQVHAYIGDLAKLPYNVQLYWQSFNEWPKGAISKRAYQTDIRGSWDLEYEPVGALKNAIRELDKSAPAWWNTRGEELEAAVHIPATDSTKEWADEILALDQYLVEGFLLKPLRAIADSLGKPAPSSWASLRVIQEILRGVGNSETQAKAIVQPLQRLHGLRTEVKGHATVEKKRAAELEARTNHGSLRNHFISLAGDCERALDTSRVALGAV
;
A
#
# COMPACT_ATOMS: atom_id res chain seq x y z
N MET A 1 20.48 1.93 5.40
CA MET A 1 21.55 1.58 4.42
C MET A 1 20.92 1.24 3.08
N PRO A 2 21.63 1.23 1.93
CA PRO A 2 21.02 0.77 0.68
C PRO A 2 20.58 -0.70 0.80
N ALA A 3 19.40 -1.03 0.27
CA ALA A 3 18.89 -2.40 0.23
C ALA A 3 19.80 -3.32 -0.58
N LEU A 4 19.86 -4.60 -0.18
CA LEU A 4 20.70 -5.61 -0.83
C LEU A 4 20.28 -5.84 -2.28
N LYS A 5 21.25 -5.82 -3.19
CA LYS A 5 21.07 -6.00 -4.64
C LYS A 5 21.72 -7.30 -5.11
N ALA A 6 21.23 -7.83 -6.23
CA ALA A 6 21.78 -9.04 -6.82
C ALA A 6 23.28 -8.89 -7.18
N GLU A 7 23.72 -7.69 -7.57
CA GLU A 7 25.12 -7.39 -7.86
C GLU A 7 26.04 -7.59 -6.66
N ASP A 8 25.55 -7.35 -5.44
CA ASP A 8 26.32 -7.56 -4.21
C ASP A 8 26.73 -9.03 -4.05
N PHE A 9 25.88 -9.96 -4.51
CA PHE A 9 26.10 -11.40 -4.43
C PHE A 9 26.82 -11.98 -5.65
N ARG A 10 26.86 -11.25 -6.77
CA ARG A 10 27.55 -11.70 -7.99
C ARG A 10 29.02 -11.99 -7.73
N ALA A 11 29.70 -11.10 -7.00
CA ALA A 11 31.11 -11.27 -6.65
C ALA A 11 31.36 -12.48 -5.71
N MET A 12 30.34 -12.94 -4.97
CA MET A 12 30.45 -14.13 -4.13
C MET A 12 30.30 -15.43 -4.92
N SER A 13 29.39 -15.44 -5.89
CA SER A 13 28.86 -16.67 -6.47
C SER A 13 29.20 -16.88 -7.95
N HIS A 14 29.85 -15.91 -8.59
CA HIS A 14 30.18 -15.97 -10.02
C HIS A 14 31.65 -15.66 -10.28
N ASN A 15 32.30 -16.53 -11.05
CA ASN A 15 33.70 -16.37 -11.42
C ASN A 15 33.85 -15.15 -12.36
N PRO A 16 34.60 -14.12 -11.97
CA PRO A 16 34.78 -12.91 -12.78
C PRO A 16 35.82 -13.10 -13.92
N GLY A 17 36.35 -14.32 -14.09
CA GLY A 17 37.26 -14.71 -15.16
C GLY A 17 38.62 -14.01 -15.03
N ALA A 18 39.15 -13.52 -16.15
CA ALA A 18 40.48 -12.90 -16.22
C ALA A 18 40.61 -11.62 -15.37
N SER A 19 39.50 -11.03 -14.93
CA SER A 19 39.51 -9.81 -14.09
C SER A 19 39.92 -10.07 -12.63
N ASP A 20 39.75 -11.30 -12.12
CA ASP A 20 40.27 -11.70 -10.80
C ASP A 20 40.67 -13.20 -10.79
N PRO A 21 41.88 -13.53 -11.26
CA PRO A 21 42.35 -14.92 -11.36
C PRO A 21 42.56 -15.59 -9.99
N LYS A 22 42.62 -14.81 -8.90
CA LYS A 22 42.72 -15.34 -7.53
C LYS A 22 41.36 -15.59 -6.90
N TRP A 23 40.26 -15.29 -7.58
CA TRP A 23 38.92 -15.48 -7.04
C TRP A 23 38.65 -16.96 -6.70
N VAL A 24 39.08 -17.88 -7.57
CA VAL A 24 38.92 -19.34 -7.45
C VAL A 24 39.60 -19.90 -6.21
N THR A 25 40.65 -19.26 -5.70
CA THR A 25 41.43 -19.70 -4.54
C THR A 25 41.05 -19.00 -3.24
N ARG A 26 40.01 -18.16 -3.25
CA ARG A 26 39.61 -17.31 -2.12
C ARG A 26 38.16 -17.50 -1.69
N ALA A 27 37.64 -18.74 -1.66
CA ALA A 27 36.27 -19.00 -1.19
C ALA A 27 35.99 -18.45 0.22
N GLU A 28 37.00 -18.43 1.11
CA GLU A 28 36.88 -17.87 2.46
C GLU A 28 36.58 -16.36 2.48
N ASP A 29 36.87 -15.60 1.41
CA ASP A 29 36.45 -14.19 1.30
C ASP A 29 34.93 -14.03 1.43
N ALA A 30 34.15 -15.07 1.11
CA ALA A 30 32.70 -15.09 1.28
C ALA A 30 32.27 -15.03 2.75
N MET A 31 33.12 -15.47 3.70
CA MET A 31 32.81 -15.41 5.13
C MET A 31 32.71 -13.99 5.64
N ARG A 32 33.63 -13.12 5.22
CA ARG A 32 33.57 -11.69 5.57
C ARG A 32 32.29 -11.05 5.04
N MET A 33 31.86 -11.44 3.85
CA MET A 33 30.61 -10.91 3.29
C MET A 33 29.39 -11.47 4.04
N LEU A 34 29.35 -12.76 4.37
CA LEU A 34 28.28 -13.35 5.18
C LEU A 34 28.17 -12.65 6.54
N GLU A 35 29.30 -12.43 7.23
CA GLU A 35 29.35 -11.69 8.50
C GLU A 35 28.85 -10.25 8.35
N GLN A 36 29.27 -9.54 7.29
CA GLN A 36 28.79 -8.19 7.00
C GLN A 36 27.28 -8.17 6.73
N LEU A 37 26.75 -9.14 5.98
CA LEU A 37 25.32 -9.28 5.72
C LEU A 37 24.56 -9.54 7.01
N THR A 38 25.12 -10.34 7.92
CA THR A 38 24.55 -10.50 9.27
C THR A 38 24.74 -9.33 10.21
N ALA A 39 25.43 -8.26 9.81
CA ALA A 39 25.49 -7.01 10.56
C ALA A 39 24.54 -5.94 10.00
N GLN A 40 23.90 -6.20 8.85
CA GLN A 40 22.94 -5.28 8.23
C GLN A 40 21.53 -5.44 8.82
N ASP A 41 20.67 -4.49 8.46
CA ASP A 41 19.23 -4.47 8.77
C ASP A 41 18.46 -5.60 8.06
N GLU A 42 19.07 -6.29 7.10
CA GLU A 42 18.52 -7.45 6.39
C GLU A 42 19.30 -8.74 6.73
N VAL A 43 18.59 -9.86 6.77
CA VAL A 43 19.14 -11.21 6.97
C VAL A 43 18.84 -12.07 5.74
N VAL A 44 19.85 -12.77 5.23
CA VAL A 44 19.69 -13.73 4.14
C VAL A 44 19.05 -15.03 4.65
N LEU A 45 17.84 -15.33 4.20
CA LEU A 45 17.16 -16.60 4.49
C LEU A 45 17.54 -17.68 3.48
N TYR A 46 17.76 -17.29 2.22
CA TYR A 46 18.11 -18.22 1.15
C TYR A 46 18.97 -17.55 0.08
N LEU A 47 19.97 -18.28 -0.39
CA LEU A 47 20.80 -17.93 -1.54
C LEU A 47 21.04 -19.19 -2.36
N SER A 48 20.82 -19.12 -3.66
CA SER A 48 21.25 -20.13 -4.63
C SER A 48 21.84 -19.43 -5.84
N GLY A 49 23.17 -19.43 -5.90
CA GLY A 49 23.96 -18.96 -7.04
C GLY A 49 24.80 -20.10 -7.66
N PRO A 50 25.59 -19.81 -8.71
CA PRO A 50 26.36 -20.85 -9.42
C PRO A 50 27.41 -21.57 -8.54
N GLN A 51 28.01 -20.84 -7.60
CA GLN A 51 29.09 -21.34 -6.73
C GLN A 51 28.87 -20.95 -5.25
N ALA A 52 27.62 -20.68 -4.88
CA ALA A 52 27.24 -20.29 -3.52
C ALA A 52 25.83 -20.79 -3.18
N ILE A 53 25.66 -21.38 -2.01
CA ILE A 53 24.36 -21.75 -1.44
C ILE A 53 24.33 -21.30 0.01
N VAL A 54 23.22 -20.68 0.41
CA VAL A 54 22.90 -20.35 1.81
C VAL A 54 21.46 -20.76 2.07
N HIS A 55 21.19 -21.42 3.18
CA HIS A 55 19.84 -21.82 3.55
C HIS A 55 19.63 -21.73 5.06
N GLY A 56 18.70 -20.87 5.46
CA GLY A 56 18.28 -20.67 6.83
C GLY A 56 17.09 -21.55 7.21
N VAL A 57 17.20 -22.23 8.35
CA VAL A 57 16.11 -22.95 9.01
C VAL A 57 16.05 -22.55 10.48
N LEU A 58 14.87 -22.44 11.05
CA LEU A 58 14.73 -22.13 12.47
C LEU A 58 14.87 -23.40 13.31
N ALA A 59 15.56 -23.30 14.44
CA ALA A 59 15.62 -24.39 15.41
C ALA A 59 15.37 -23.85 16.83
N PRO A 60 14.78 -24.64 17.76
CA PRO A 60 14.57 -24.20 19.13
C PRO A 60 15.89 -23.78 19.79
N THR A 61 15.97 -22.55 20.30
CA THR A 61 17.22 -21.98 20.85
C THR A 61 17.83 -22.85 21.94
N ARG A 62 16.99 -23.48 22.77
CA ARG A 62 17.40 -24.39 23.85
C ARG A 62 18.13 -25.65 23.37
N LYS A 63 17.94 -26.07 22.10
CA LYS A 63 18.60 -27.23 21.50
C LYS A 63 19.94 -26.87 20.84
N LEU A 64 20.26 -25.58 20.70
CA LEU A 64 21.46 -25.09 20.03
C LEU A 64 22.58 -24.82 21.04
N THR A 65 23.09 -25.87 21.69
CA THR A 65 24.31 -25.79 22.49
C THR A 65 25.54 -25.72 21.58
N GLN A 66 26.66 -25.21 22.09
CA GLN A 66 27.89 -25.08 21.31
C GLN A 66 28.33 -26.41 20.64
N ALA A 67 28.29 -27.51 21.39
CA ALA A 67 28.60 -28.85 20.88
C ALA A 67 27.64 -29.26 19.75
N ARG A 68 26.35 -28.99 19.92
CA ARG A 68 25.33 -29.35 18.94
C ARG A 68 25.45 -28.53 17.65
N VAL A 69 25.77 -27.23 17.76
CA VAL A 69 26.02 -26.38 16.58
C VAL A 69 27.24 -26.88 15.80
N LYS A 70 28.30 -27.30 16.50
CA LYS A 70 29.47 -27.90 15.84
C LYS A 70 29.14 -29.18 15.07
N GLU A 71 28.25 -30.02 15.59
CA GLU A 71 27.78 -31.22 14.87
C GLU A 71 27.03 -30.88 13.57
N LEU A 72 26.24 -29.78 13.58
CA LEU A 72 25.46 -29.35 12.41
C LEU A 72 26.30 -28.97 11.20
N GLN A 73 27.57 -28.61 11.39
CA GLN A 73 28.51 -28.37 10.29
C GLN A 73 28.65 -29.59 9.36
N ASN A 74 28.51 -30.80 9.91
CA ASN A 74 28.69 -32.05 9.18
C ASN A 74 27.35 -32.75 8.86
N ALA A 75 26.23 -32.18 9.31
CA ALA A 75 24.90 -32.70 9.01
C ALA A 75 24.52 -32.41 7.55
N SER A 76 23.64 -33.26 7.00
CA SER A 76 23.10 -33.10 5.64
C SER A 76 22.54 -31.70 5.42
N PHE A 77 22.69 -31.17 4.21
CA PHE A 77 22.18 -29.83 3.91
C PHE A 77 20.64 -29.86 3.82
N PRO A 78 19.88 -28.97 4.50
CA PRO A 78 18.44 -28.89 4.30
C PRO A 78 18.13 -28.59 2.84
N GLU A 79 17.42 -29.46 2.13
CA GLU A 79 17.20 -29.25 0.70
C GLU A 79 16.16 -28.16 0.48
N GLY A 80 16.37 -27.31 -0.53
CA GLY A 80 15.43 -26.23 -0.85
C GLY A 80 14.03 -26.75 -1.23
N GLN A 81 13.95 -27.95 -1.79
CA GLN A 81 12.72 -28.55 -2.29
C GLN A 81 11.90 -29.31 -1.22
N ASP A 82 12.49 -29.59 -0.05
CA ASP A 82 11.80 -30.32 1.03
C ASP A 82 10.50 -29.62 1.42
N THR A 83 9.38 -30.33 1.32
CA THR A 83 8.04 -29.81 1.64
C THR A 83 7.31 -30.81 2.52
N TRP A 84 6.20 -30.39 3.10
CA TRP A 84 5.26 -31.32 3.70
C TRP A 84 4.79 -32.34 2.66
N SER A 85 4.84 -33.62 2.99
CA SER A 85 4.43 -34.68 2.06
C SER A 85 3.57 -35.74 2.74
N ILE A 86 2.70 -36.39 1.96
CA ILE A 86 1.96 -37.57 2.43
C ILE A 86 2.80 -38.79 2.06
N CYS A 87 3.47 -39.34 3.06
CA CYS A 87 4.33 -40.50 2.92
C CYS A 87 3.52 -41.79 3.06
N ARG A 88 3.78 -42.75 2.17
CA ARG A 88 3.16 -44.08 2.17
C ARG A 88 4.26 -45.11 2.37
N GLU A 89 4.17 -45.86 3.47
CA GLU A 89 5.15 -46.89 3.81
C GLU A 89 4.51 -48.28 3.68
N ILE A 90 5.27 -49.21 3.12
CA ILE A 90 4.94 -50.64 3.10
C ILE A 90 6.05 -51.34 3.87
N SER A 91 5.72 -51.85 5.05
CA SER A 91 6.63 -52.61 5.91
C SER A 91 6.11 -54.03 6.11
N SER A 92 6.91 -54.87 6.80
CA SER A 92 6.48 -56.21 7.24
C SER A 92 5.22 -56.18 8.12
N ASP A 93 4.97 -55.06 8.79
CA ASP A 93 3.86 -54.87 9.72
C ASP A 93 2.61 -54.29 9.05
N GLY A 94 2.67 -54.01 7.74
CA GLY A 94 1.52 -53.59 6.93
C GLY A 94 1.75 -52.31 6.15
N ARG A 95 0.65 -51.59 5.87
CA ARG A 95 0.67 -50.32 5.13
C ARG A 95 0.40 -49.17 6.08
N ALA A 96 1.23 -48.12 6.03
CA ALA A 96 1.04 -46.90 6.80
C ALA A 96 0.99 -45.68 5.88
N ILE A 97 0.20 -44.69 6.28
CA ILE A 97 0.14 -43.38 5.63
C ILE A 97 0.38 -42.34 6.73
N ARG A 98 1.37 -41.48 6.56
CA ARG A 98 1.70 -40.41 7.52
C ARG A 98 1.94 -39.09 6.81
N LEU A 99 1.72 -38.01 7.54
CA LEU A 99 2.19 -36.70 7.13
C LEU A 99 3.66 -36.55 7.55
N GLU A 100 4.52 -36.29 6.59
CA GLU A 100 5.95 -36.11 6.81
C GLU A 100 6.31 -34.63 6.72
N PRO A 101 6.95 -34.08 7.77
CA PRO A 101 7.40 -32.69 7.78
C PRO A 101 8.58 -32.47 6.83
N PRO A 102 8.80 -31.21 6.40
CA PRO A 102 10.03 -30.86 5.70
C PRO A 102 11.25 -31.06 6.63
N LEU A 103 12.45 -31.02 6.05
CA LEU A 103 13.76 -31.16 6.73
C LEU A 103 14.19 -32.61 7.04
N GLY A 104 13.38 -33.64 6.75
CA GLY A 104 13.79 -35.04 6.88
C GLY A 104 14.40 -35.36 8.24
N SER A 105 15.62 -35.93 8.28
CA SER A 105 16.32 -36.26 9.53
C SER A 105 16.58 -35.07 10.47
N TRP A 106 16.65 -33.84 9.94
CA TRP A 106 16.78 -32.64 10.78
C TRP A 106 15.51 -32.35 11.57
N TRP A 107 14.35 -32.74 11.05
CA TRP A 107 13.11 -32.59 11.79
C TRP A 107 13.11 -33.43 13.05
N ASP A 108 13.50 -34.70 12.96
CA ASP A 108 13.49 -35.61 14.11
C ASP A 108 14.47 -35.15 15.20
N GLU A 109 15.60 -34.59 14.79
CA GLU A 109 16.63 -34.10 15.68
C GLU A 109 16.29 -32.76 16.34
N PHE A 110 15.85 -31.77 15.55
CA PHE A 110 15.70 -30.39 16.02
C PHE A 110 14.25 -29.96 16.17
N GLN A 111 13.31 -30.61 15.48
CA GLN A 111 11.96 -30.11 15.26
C GLN A 111 12.03 -28.68 14.71
N GLY A 112 12.88 -28.52 13.69
CA GLY A 112 13.15 -27.24 13.06
C GLY A 112 11.97 -26.74 12.23
N GLU A 113 11.90 -25.45 11.99
CA GLU A 113 10.88 -24.83 11.14
C GLU A 113 11.54 -24.31 9.85
N LYS A 114 11.07 -24.83 8.71
CA LYS A 114 11.54 -24.41 7.40
C LYS A 114 10.85 -23.11 6.98
N LEU A 115 11.63 -22.14 6.51
CA LEU A 115 11.13 -20.83 6.11
C LEU A 115 10.87 -20.72 4.61
N ILE A 116 11.60 -21.47 3.78
CA ILE A 116 11.64 -21.34 2.33
C ILE A 116 11.35 -22.69 1.67
N PHE A 117 10.51 -22.68 0.64
CA PHE A 117 10.13 -23.87 -0.12
C PHE A 117 10.31 -23.58 -1.61
N ARG A 118 11.21 -24.31 -2.27
CA ARG A 118 11.37 -24.27 -3.72
C ARG A 118 10.47 -25.29 -4.36
N ARG A 119 9.37 -24.83 -4.96
CA ARG A 119 8.35 -25.70 -5.52
C ARG A 119 8.46 -25.81 -7.02
N GLU A 120 8.64 -27.04 -7.46
CA GLU A 120 8.59 -27.42 -8.86
C GLU A 120 7.22 -28.04 -9.15
N PHE A 121 6.67 -27.72 -10.31
CA PHE A 121 5.45 -28.36 -10.76
C PHE A 121 5.83 -29.61 -11.52
N ASN A 122 5.84 -30.75 -10.81
CA ASN A 122 6.21 -32.05 -11.38
C ASN A 122 5.47 -32.32 -12.70
N GLY A 123 6.23 -32.58 -13.76
CA GLY A 123 5.71 -32.84 -15.11
C GLY A 123 5.42 -31.59 -15.95
N VAL A 124 5.64 -30.39 -15.42
CA VAL A 124 5.54 -29.12 -16.17
C VAL A 124 6.90 -28.47 -16.23
N GLU A 125 7.44 -28.35 -17.45
CA GLU A 125 8.66 -27.57 -17.67
C GLU A 125 8.39 -26.10 -17.35
N ARG A 126 9.00 -25.62 -16.27
CA ARG A 126 9.09 -24.20 -15.94
C ARG A 126 10.57 -23.83 -15.88
N ASP A 127 10.89 -22.64 -16.35
CA ASP A 127 12.27 -22.12 -16.31
C ASP A 127 12.79 -21.98 -14.87
N ARG A 128 11.88 -21.82 -13.88
CA ARG A 128 12.22 -21.79 -12.45
C ARG A 128 11.18 -22.44 -11.54
N ALA A 129 11.70 -23.00 -10.45
CA ALA A 129 10.95 -23.29 -9.24
C ALA A 129 10.35 -22.00 -8.64
N ALA A 130 9.10 -22.07 -8.22
CA ALA A 130 8.49 -21.02 -7.41
C ALA A 130 9.13 -21.00 -6.02
N ILE A 131 9.32 -19.81 -5.47
CA ILE A 131 9.76 -19.63 -4.09
C ILE A 131 8.53 -19.35 -3.24
N GLU A 132 8.19 -20.30 -2.40
CA GLU A 132 7.16 -20.15 -1.37
C GLU A 132 7.81 -19.95 0.00
N LEU A 133 7.11 -19.24 0.88
CA LEU A 133 7.57 -18.91 2.23
C LEU A 133 6.63 -19.54 3.27
N SER A 134 7.14 -19.75 4.48
CA SER A 134 6.36 -20.25 5.62
C SER A 134 5.13 -19.36 5.86
N GLN A 135 3.94 -19.94 5.69
CA GLN A 135 2.67 -19.25 5.95
C GLN A 135 2.55 -18.83 7.42
N LYS A 136 3.14 -19.60 8.34
CA LYS A 136 3.17 -19.24 9.76
C LYS A 136 3.96 -17.95 9.98
N LEU A 137 5.12 -17.80 9.32
CA LEU A 137 5.91 -16.57 9.36
C LEU A 137 5.14 -15.41 8.73
N ILE A 138 4.65 -15.59 7.49
CA ILE A 138 3.93 -14.57 6.73
C ILE A 138 2.73 -14.03 7.53
N HIS A 139 1.85 -14.92 8.02
CA HIS A 139 0.66 -14.51 8.75
C HIS A 139 0.99 -13.86 10.08
N SER A 140 2.03 -14.33 10.79
CA SER A 140 2.42 -13.75 12.08
C SER A 140 2.99 -12.34 11.96
N LEU A 141 3.47 -11.96 10.77
CA LEU A 141 4.05 -10.66 10.47
C LEU A 141 3.11 -9.77 9.63
N ASP A 142 1.88 -10.23 9.37
CA ASP A 142 0.85 -9.56 8.56
C ASP A 142 1.36 -9.15 7.16
N LEU A 143 2.01 -10.09 6.47
CA LEU A 143 2.65 -9.82 5.19
C LEU A 143 1.82 -10.32 4.00
N TYR A 144 1.86 -9.55 2.91
CA TYR A 144 1.18 -9.83 1.65
C TYR A 144 2.16 -9.77 0.49
N PHE A 145 2.07 -10.73 -0.45
CA PHE A 145 2.95 -10.72 -1.62
C PHE A 145 2.51 -9.67 -2.63
N VAL A 146 3.41 -8.75 -2.98
CA VAL A 146 3.23 -7.71 -4.00
C VAL A 146 4.13 -8.04 -5.19
N ALA A 147 3.54 -8.45 -6.31
CA ALA A 147 4.25 -9.01 -7.46
C ALA A 147 5.19 -7.99 -8.12
N GLU A 148 4.73 -6.74 -8.26
CA GLU A 148 5.45 -5.62 -8.86
C GLU A 148 6.74 -5.29 -8.10
N ARG A 149 6.76 -5.59 -6.80
CA ARG A 149 7.90 -5.39 -5.91
C ARG A 149 8.70 -6.67 -5.67
N SER A 150 8.20 -7.82 -6.15
CA SER A 150 8.75 -9.16 -5.87
C SER A 150 9.06 -9.34 -4.38
N SER A 151 8.16 -8.89 -3.52
CA SER A 151 8.39 -8.81 -2.07
C SER A 151 7.10 -9.09 -1.30
N TYR A 152 7.25 -9.62 -0.09
CA TYR A 152 6.18 -9.66 0.91
C TYR A 152 6.24 -8.37 1.72
N CYS A 153 5.15 -7.63 1.68
CA CYS A 153 5.05 -6.27 2.19
C CYS A 153 3.96 -6.15 3.24
N ARG A 154 4.02 -5.08 4.03
CA ARG A 154 2.92 -4.58 4.86
C ARG A 154 2.81 -3.08 4.70
N LEU A 155 1.77 -2.49 5.29
CA LEU A 155 1.69 -1.05 5.45
C LEU A 155 2.39 -0.63 6.75
N ASP A 156 3.15 0.46 6.70
CA ASP A 156 3.71 1.09 7.89
C ASP A 156 2.69 2.01 8.59
N GLU A 157 3.13 2.67 9.67
CA GLU A 157 2.33 3.65 10.42
C GLU A 157 1.96 4.92 9.61
N HIS A 158 2.40 5.03 8.36
CA HIS A 158 2.09 6.12 7.45
C HIS A 158 1.28 5.65 6.23
N GLY A 159 0.91 4.36 6.17
CA GLY A 159 0.21 3.78 5.02
C GLY A 159 1.10 3.59 3.80
N ASP A 160 2.42 3.66 3.96
CA ASP A 160 3.40 3.36 2.92
C ASP A 160 3.71 1.86 2.91
N ILE A 161 3.98 1.34 1.71
CA ILE A 161 4.26 -0.08 1.53
C ILE A 161 5.73 -0.35 1.89
N GLU A 162 5.94 -1.09 2.97
CA GLU A 162 7.24 -1.54 3.48
C GLU A 162 7.58 -2.93 2.93
N ASP A 163 8.75 -3.10 2.33
CA ASP A 163 9.26 -4.41 1.88
C ASP A 163 9.90 -5.15 3.05
N VAL A 164 9.26 -6.22 3.53
CA VAL A 164 9.74 -6.97 4.71
C VAL A 164 10.54 -8.21 4.30
N ILE A 165 10.03 -8.99 3.33
CA ILE A 165 10.76 -10.14 2.77
C ILE A 165 10.91 -9.95 1.26
N ARG A 166 12.13 -9.75 0.78
CA ARG A 166 12.42 -9.51 -0.64
C ARG A 166 12.78 -10.82 -1.32
N ILE A 167 12.28 -11.01 -2.53
CA ILE A 167 12.61 -12.15 -3.40
C ILE A 167 13.30 -11.61 -4.65
N ILE A 168 14.59 -11.89 -4.78
CA ILE A 168 15.41 -11.45 -5.91
C ILE A 168 15.75 -12.68 -6.75
N GLN A 169 15.09 -12.80 -7.90
CA GLN A 169 15.33 -13.85 -8.88
C GLN A 169 15.93 -13.25 -10.15
N GLN A 170 17.23 -13.39 -10.36
CA GLN A 170 17.87 -12.99 -11.62
C GLN A 170 17.94 -14.19 -12.57
N PRO A 171 17.22 -14.19 -13.72
CA PRO A 171 17.21 -15.27 -14.71
C PRO A 171 18.62 -15.55 -15.24
N LYS A 172 18.79 -16.72 -15.87
CA LYS A 172 20.10 -17.11 -16.41
C LYS A 172 20.53 -16.12 -17.51
N GLY A 173 21.54 -15.32 -17.21
CA GLY A 173 22.13 -14.37 -18.16
C GLY A 173 22.97 -15.04 -19.25
N LYS A 174 23.46 -14.24 -20.21
CA LYS A 174 24.41 -14.70 -21.26
C LYS A 174 25.72 -15.24 -20.68
N ASP A 175 26.07 -14.82 -19.49
CA ASP A 175 27.23 -15.25 -18.70
C ASP A 175 26.93 -16.47 -17.81
N ASN A 176 25.78 -17.13 -17.98
CA ASN A 176 25.28 -18.20 -17.12
C ASN A 176 25.09 -17.81 -15.64
N PHE A 177 25.08 -16.52 -15.30
CA PHE A 177 24.77 -16.09 -13.95
C PHE A 177 23.28 -16.31 -13.65
N ARG A 178 22.98 -17.03 -12.58
CA ARG A 178 21.63 -17.22 -12.03
C ARG A 178 21.71 -16.97 -10.54
N LEU A 179 20.77 -16.19 -10.02
CA LEU A 179 20.64 -15.95 -8.59
C LEU A 179 19.17 -16.14 -8.18
N ASP A 180 18.96 -16.88 -7.10
CA ASP A 180 17.74 -16.88 -6.30
C ASP A 180 18.15 -16.44 -4.88
N LEU A 181 17.65 -15.29 -4.42
CA LEU A 181 17.99 -14.68 -3.13
C LEU A 181 16.71 -14.29 -2.40
N VAL A 182 16.63 -14.62 -1.11
CA VAL A 182 15.54 -14.20 -0.22
C VAL A 182 16.13 -13.58 1.03
N THR A 183 15.73 -12.34 1.30
CA THR A 183 16.14 -11.58 2.49
C THR A 183 14.92 -11.18 3.32
N ILE A 184 15.10 -11.01 4.63
CA ILE A 184 14.08 -10.51 5.56
C ILE A 184 14.66 -9.38 6.41
N LEU A 185 13.85 -8.38 6.77
CA LEU A 185 14.24 -7.40 7.78
C LEU A 185 14.57 -8.08 9.11
N ARG A 186 15.75 -7.77 9.65
CA ARG A 186 16.25 -8.32 10.91
C ARG A 186 15.27 -8.14 12.05
N ALA A 187 14.73 -6.93 12.18
CA ALA A 187 13.82 -6.59 13.28
C ALA A 187 12.61 -7.54 13.30
N ASP A 188 12.02 -7.82 12.14
CA ASP A 188 10.87 -8.72 12.01
C ASP A 188 11.24 -10.19 12.25
N LEU A 189 12.38 -10.64 11.72
CA LEU A 189 12.87 -12.00 11.99
C LEU A 189 13.18 -12.20 13.48
N GLU A 190 13.84 -11.24 14.13
CA GLU A 190 14.16 -11.32 15.55
C GLU A 190 12.91 -11.30 16.43
N LYS A 191 11.89 -10.51 16.08
CA LYS A 191 10.58 -10.51 16.75
C LYS A 191 9.96 -11.91 16.69
N TYR A 192 9.92 -12.48 15.49
CA TYR A 192 9.40 -13.84 15.27
C TYR A 192 10.17 -14.87 16.10
N MET A 193 11.51 -14.88 16.00
CA MET A 193 12.40 -15.80 16.70
C MET A 193 12.27 -15.70 18.23
N ALA A 194 12.16 -14.49 18.77
CA ALA A 194 12.00 -14.26 20.21
C ALA A 194 10.69 -14.87 20.73
N VAL A 195 9.58 -14.65 20.01
CA VAL A 195 8.25 -15.17 20.38
C VAL A 195 8.19 -16.69 20.24
N THR A 196 8.78 -17.26 19.18
CA THR A 196 8.78 -18.71 18.95
C THR A 196 9.87 -19.45 19.73
N LYS A 197 10.75 -18.74 20.44
CA LYS A 197 11.91 -19.28 21.19
C LYS A 197 12.85 -20.09 20.27
N GLN A 198 13.07 -19.57 19.08
CA GLN A 198 13.90 -20.17 18.05
C GLN A 198 15.09 -19.28 17.70
N SER A 199 16.06 -19.85 16.99
CA SER A 199 17.18 -19.14 16.40
C SER A 199 17.38 -19.64 14.98
N LEU A 200 17.88 -18.78 14.10
CA LEU A 200 18.11 -19.12 12.71
C LEU A 200 19.44 -19.86 12.59
N VAL A 201 19.38 -21.10 12.12
CA VAL A 201 20.53 -21.91 11.73
C VAL A 201 20.71 -21.74 10.23
N VAL A 202 21.82 -21.13 9.84
CA VAL A 202 22.18 -20.84 8.46
C VAL A 202 23.26 -21.81 8.03
N ARG A 203 22.93 -22.73 7.11
CA ARG A 203 23.93 -23.56 6.44
C ARG A 203 24.40 -22.85 5.18
N PHE A 204 25.70 -22.88 4.94
CA PHE A 204 26.29 -22.27 3.76
C PHE A 204 27.36 -23.17 3.13
N ASP A 205 27.45 -23.05 1.80
CA ASP A 205 28.48 -23.66 0.98
C ASP A 205 28.94 -22.66 -0.08
N PHE A 206 30.21 -22.30 -0.03
CA PHE A 206 30.86 -21.50 -1.05
C PHE A 206 31.94 -22.34 -1.72
N THR A 207 31.61 -22.94 -2.85
CA THR A 207 32.54 -23.80 -3.59
C THR A 207 32.93 -23.12 -4.89
N ARG A 208 34.13 -22.54 -4.91
CA ARG A 208 34.68 -21.83 -6.06
C ARG A 208 35.54 -22.76 -6.90
N LEU A 209 35.16 -22.91 -8.17
CA LEU A 209 35.81 -23.86 -9.09
C LEU A 209 36.19 -23.19 -10.40
N ASP A 210 37.40 -23.50 -10.85
CA ASP A 210 37.75 -23.45 -12.26
C ASP A 210 37.23 -24.74 -12.92
N THR A 211 36.06 -24.63 -13.56
CA THR A 211 35.35 -25.77 -14.15
C THR A 211 36.12 -26.47 -15.27
N GLU A 212 37.09 -25.80 -15.89
CA GLU A 212 37.90 -26.38 -16.97
C GLU A 212 39.07 -27.22 -16.42
N ASN A 213 39.64 -26.80 -15.29
CA ASN A 213 40.88 -27.38 -14.75
C ASN A 213 40.68 -28.20 -13.46
N PHE A 214 39.48 -28.22 -12.89
CA PHE A 214 39.20 -28.96 -11.66
C PHE A 214 39.01 -30.45 -11.92
N SER A 215 39.83 -31.28 -11.27
CA SER A 215 39.80 -32.75 -11.39
C SER A 215 39.50 -33.49 -10.08
N GLY A 216 39.20 -32.76 -9.00
CA GLY A 216 38.84 -33.31 -7.69
C GLY A 216 39.60 -32.67 -6.52
N TRP A 217 39.21 -33.05 -5.30
CA TRP A 217 39.76 -32.54 -4.03
C TRP A 217 40.91 -33.39 -3.46
N ASN A 218 41.52 -34.24 -4.29
CA ASN A 218 42.54 -35.19 -3.83
C ASN A 218 43.75 -34.46 -3.21
N GLY A 219 44.10 -34.82 -1.97
CA GLY A 219 45.26 -34.26 -1.26
C GLY A 219 45.07 -32.86 -0.70
N VAL A 220 43.86 -32.31 -0.72
CA VAL A 220 43.58 -31.00 -0.08
C VAL A 220 43.58 -31.13 1.43
N LYS A 221 44.34 -30.26 2.10
CA LYS A 221 44.31 -30.12 3.55
C LYS A 221 43.10 -29.26 3.93
N THR A 222 42.17 -29.85 4.67
CA THR A 222 41.03 -29.13 5.25
C THR A 222 41.47 -28.43 6.55
N LEU A 223 41.13 -27.15 6.67
CA LEU A 223 41.31 -26.35 7.86
C LEU A 223 39.94 -26.07 8.49
N HIS A 224 39.90 -26.00 9.82
CA HIS A 224 38.67 -25.78 10.59
C HIS A 224 38.75 -24.44 11.34
N SER A 225 37.63 -23.74 11.38
CA SER A 225 37.44 -22.53 12.15
C SER A 225 36.26 -22.72 13.09
N ASP A 226 36.54 -22.60 14.38
CA ASP A 226 35.60 -22.84 15.47
C ASP A 226 35.39 -21.52 16.23
N ASN A 227 34.38 -20.75 15.83
CA ASN A 227 33.95 -19.55 16.54
C ASN A 227 32.59 -19.80 17.23
N PRO A 228 32.28 -19.12 18.35
CA PRO A 228 30.94 -19.19 18.93
C PRO A 228 29.87 -18.86 17.88
N ASP A 229 28.89 -19.76 17.74
CA ASP A 229 27.80 -19.67 16.75
C ASP A 229 28.25 -19.59 15.26
N LEU A 230 29.52 -19.82 14.94
CA LEU A 230 30.03 -19.92 13.56
C LEU A 230 31.10 -21.02 13.44
N TYR A 231 30.74 -22.12 12.77
CA TYR A 231 31.62 -23.26 12.55
C TYR A 231 31.75 -23.54 11.07
N TYR A 232 32.97 -23.55 10.55
CA TYR A 232 33.21 -23.86 9.15
C TYR A 232 34.53 -24.55 8.92
N HIS A 233 34.62 -25.13 7.74
CA HIS A 233 35.84 -25.72 7.23
C HIS A 233 36.07 -25.28 5.81
N HIS A 234 37.33 -25.14 5.45
CA HIS A 234 37.73 -24.65 4.16
C HIS A 234 38.94 -25.42 3.64
N GLY A 235 39.04 -25.47 2.33
CA GLY A 235 40.12 -26.16 1.62
C GLY A 235 40.46 -25.44 0.34
N LEU A 236 41.72 -25.60 -0.06
CA LEU A 236 42.28 -24.95 -1.24
C LEU A 236 43.10 -25.96 -2.05
N CYS A 237 42.91 -25.94 -3.36
CA CYS A 237 43.81 -26.51 -4.35
C CYS A 237 44.11 -25.49 -5.45
N ARG A 238 44.90 -25.88 -6.45
CA ARG A 238 45.27 -25.00 -7.56
C ARG A 238 44.07 -24.53 -8.39
N ALA A 239 43.05 -25.37 -8.54
CA ALA A 239 41.92 -25.16 -9.44
C ALA A 239 40.59 -24.91 -8.70
N GLY A 240 40.62 -24.73 -7.37
CA GLY A 240 39.41 -24.54 -6.59
C GLY A 240 39.65 -24.27 -5.12
N SER A 241 38.65 -23.70 -4.47
CA SER A 241 38.57 -23.58 -3.02
C SER A 241 37.13 -23.77 -2.57
N PHE A 242 36.94 -24.26 -1.35
CA PHE A 242 35.62 -24.38 -0.76
C PHE A 242 35.61 -23.84 0.66
N CYS A 243 34.45 -23.36 1.10
CA CYS A 243 34.17 -22.97 2.48
C CYS A 243 32.74 -23.40 2.81
N ASN A 244 32.61 -24.38 3.70
CA ASN A 244 31.32 -24.95 4.09
C ASN A 244 31.17 -24.91 5.60
N GLY A 245 30.00 -24.50 6.07
CA GLY A 245 29.78 -24.33 7.49
C GLY A 245 28.35 -24.06 7.89
N VAL A 246 28.22 -23.74 9.18
CA VAL A 246 26.98 -23.38 9.83
C VAL A 246 27.19 -22.14 10.68
N MET A 247 26.20 -21.25 10.65
CA MET A 247 26.14 -20.06 11.46
C MET A 247 24.80 -20.03 12.20
N VAL A 248 24.80 -19.56 13.45
CA VAL A 248 23.59 -19.43 14.25
C VAL A 248 23.35 -17.96 14.57
N LEU A 249 22.20 -17.45 14.15
CA LEU A 249 21.73 -16.12 14.49
C LEU A 249 20.67 -16.24 15.58
N ARG A 250 21.02 -15.78 16.77
CA ARG A 250 20.13 -15.72 17.94
C ARG A 250 19.43 -14.37 17.98
N PRO A 251 18.14 -14.30 18.40
CA PRO A 251 17.47 -13.02 18.58
C PRO A 251 18.19 -12.20 19.65
N SER A 252 18.48 -10.93 19.37
CA SER A 252 19.06 -10.01 20.34
C SER A 252 18.02 -9.47 21.35
N ILE A 253 16.75 -9.56 20.96
CA ILE A 253 15.60 -9.12 21.73
C ILE A 253 14.90 -10.28 22.45
N THR A 254 14.14 -9.94 23.48
CA THR A 254 13.36 -10.89 24.28
C THR A 254 11.88 -10.56 24.22
N VAL A 255 11.02 -11.52 24.57
CA VAL A 255 9.58 -11.26 24.70
C VAL A 255 9.31 -10.17 25.75
N ALA A 256 10.09 -10.12 26.83
CA ALA A 256 9.95 -9.08 27.85
C ALA A 256 10.28 -7.67 27.32
N SER A 257 11.30 -7.54 26.47
CA SER A 257 11.61 -6.25 25.83
C SER A 257 10.53 -5.83 24.83
N LEU A 258 9.93 -6.79 24.10
CA LEU A 258 8.80 -6.52 23.20
C LEU A 258 7.55 -6.08 23.96
N ILE A 259 7.24 -6.72 25.09
CA ILE A 259 6.13 -6.28 25.97
C ILE A 259 6.37 -4.87 26.45
N LYS A 260 7.59 -4.57 26.95
CA LYS A 260 7.95 -3.23 27.42
C LYS A 260 7.84 -2.18 26.31
N GLN A 261 8.26 -2.52 25.08
CA GLN A 261 8.10 -1.63 23.94
C GLN A 261 6.63 -1.37 23.64
N TRP A 262 5.80 -2.42 23.62
CA TRP A 262 4.36 -2.28 23.41
C TRP A 262 3.69 -1.42 24.50
N GLU A 263 4.07 -1.60 25.76
CA GLU A 263 3.61 -0.76 26.87
C GLU A 263 3.99 0.71 26.68
N MET A 264 5.19 1.01 26.16
CA MET A 264 5.60 2.38 25.83
C MET A 264 4.84 2.97 24.65
N GLU A 265 4.56 2.18 23.61
CA GLU A 265 3.77 2.60 22.45
C GLU A 265 2.30 2.87 22.81
N ASP A 266 1.77 2.12 23.78
CA ASP A 266 0.42 2.31 24.33
C ASP A 266 0.35 3.47 25.34
N ASP A 267 1.48 3.82 25.98
CA ASP A 267 1.55 4.97 26.89
C ASP A 267 1.31 6.29 26.13
N ARG A 268 0.08 6.78 26.25
CA ARG A 268 -0.38 8.04 25.65
C ARG A 268 0.43 9.24 26.13
N ALA A 269 0.99 9.20 27.34
CA ALA A 269 1.77 10.32 27.89
C ALA A 269 3.16 10.47 27.24
N SER A 270 3.65 9.43 26.56
CA SER A 270 4.93 9.48 25.83
C SER A 270 4.79 10.00 24.40
N ARG A 271 3.55 10.14 23.90
CA ARG A 271 3.28 10.57 22.53
C ARG A 271 3.56 12.06 22.37
N ARG A 272 4.16 12.40 21.23
CA ARG A 272 4.37 13.79 20.85
C ARG A 272 3.07 14.33 20.27
N HIS A 273 2.69 15.52 20.73
CA HIS A 273 1.51 16.24 20.27
C HIS A 273 1.88 17.62 19.76
N ALA A 274 1.22 18.07 18.70
CA ALA A 274 1.40 19.41 18.15
C ALA A 274 0.47 20.43 18.84
N ASP A 275 0.85 21.71 18.76
CA ASP A 275 0.06 22.81 19.29
C ASP A 275 -0.80 23.43 18.18
N PHE A 276 -2.05 23.77 18.51
CA PHE A 276 -3.00 24.34 17.57
C PHE A 276 -3.67 25.58 18.14
N LYS A 277 -3.87 26.57 17.28
CA LYS A 277 -4.78 27.70 17.44
C LYS A 277 -6.21 27.20 17.27
N ILE A 278 -6.97 27.27 18.35
CA ILE A 278 -8.35 26.81 18.44
C ILE A 278 -9.28 27.92 18.90
N TYR A 279 -10.57 27.72 18.60
CA TYR A 279 -11.64 28.38 19.34
C TYR A 279 -12.09 27.45 20.47
N ASP A 280 -11.72 27.78 21.70
CA ASP A 280 -12.16 27.07 22.90
C ASP A 280 -13.67 27.30 23.10
N ARG A 281 -14.46 26.32 22.68
CA ARG A 281 -15.93 26.40 22.72
C ARG A 281 -16.49 26.41 24.13
N LYS A 282 -15.75 25.87 25.10
CA LYS A 282 -16.18 25.79 26.49
C LYS A 282 -16.11 27.17 27.15
N ASN A 283 -14.98 27.84 26.95
CA ASN A 283 -14.69 29.13 27.57
C ASN A 283 -14.98 30.34 26.66
N GLY A 284 -15.35 30.10 25.39
CA GLY A 284 -15.72 31.14 24.43
C GLY A 284 -14.55 32.05 24.03
N ARG A 285 -13.33 31.50 23.90
CA ARG A 285 -12.11 32.28 23.61
C ARG A 285 -11.20 31.62 22.59
N ASN A 286 -10.39 32.43 21.91
CA ASN A 286 -9.30 31.94 21.08
C ASN A 286 -8.07 31.62 21.97
N LEU A 287 -7.48 30.44 21.76
CA LEU A 287 -6.32 29.97 22.53
C LEU A 287 -5.42 29.12 21.62
N GLU A 288 -4.12 29.15 21.87
CA GLU A 288 -3.16 28.20 21.32
C GLU A 288 -2.81 27.16 22.40
N THR A 289 -3.02 25.88 22.11
CA THR A 289 -2.82 24.80 23.09
C THR A 289 -2.44 23.49 22.41
N SER A 290 -1.84 22.57 23.16
CA SER A 290 -1.49 21.25 22.65
C SER A 290 -2.74 20.41 22.40
N CYS A 291 -2.72 19.58 21.36
CA CYS A 291 -3.75 18.54 21.17
C CYS A 291 -3.56 17.34 22.10
N ALA A 292 -2.56 17.35 22.99
CA ALA A 292 -2.34 16.27 23.94
C ALA A 292 -3.59 16.03 24.83
N PRO A 293 -3.95 14.76 25.14
CA PRO A 293 -5.12 14.46 25.96
C PRO A 293 -5.14 15.18 27.31
N GLU A 294 -3.98 15.42 27.93
CA GLU A 294 -3.82 16.13 29.19
C GLU A 294 -4.08 17.65 29.11
N CYS A 295 -4.05 18.24 27.91
CA CYS A 295 -4.38 19.64 27.65
C CYS A 295 -5.86 19.84 27.28
N LEU A 296 -6.60 18.74 27.13
CA LEU A 296 -8.00 18.73 26.71
C LEU A 296 -8.88 18.13 27.81
N SER A 297 -10.18 18.39 27.72
CA SER A 297 -11.17 17.76 28.57
C SER A 297 -12.34 17.29 27.71
N ASN A 298 -13.02 16.23 28.13
CA ASN A 298 -14.24 15.81 27.48
C ASN A 298 -15.44 16.68 27.92
N TYR A 299 -16.57 16.51 27.24
CA TYR A 299 -17.79 17.28 27.52
C TYR A 299 -18.40 16.96 28.91
N PHE A 300 -18.08 15.80 29.50
CA PHE A 300 -18.69 15.29 30.73
C PHE A 300 -17.90 15.63 31.99
N GLU A 301 -16.64 16.02 31.85
CA GLU A 301 -15.75 16.34 32.95
C GLU A 301 -15.77 17.83 33.31
N GLN A 302 -15.82 18.09 34.61
CA GLN A 302 -15.69 19.44 35.15
C GLN A 302 -14.21 19.81 35.22
N SER A 303 -13.77 20.64 34.29
CA SER A 303 -12.38 21.12 34.14
C SER A 303 -12.41 22.55 33.59
N GLU A 304 -11.29 23.28 33.62
CA GLU A 304 -11.14 24.56 32.92
C GLU A 304 -10.52 24.40 31.51
N LEU A 305 -10.07 23.18 31.17
CA LEU A 305 -9.43 22.87 29.90
C LEU A 305 -10.44 22.92 28.73
N PRO A 306 -9.98 23.28 27.51
CA PRO A 306 -10.80 23.26 26.31
C PRO A 306 -11.43 21.88 26.06
N TRP A 307 -12.62 21.87 25.48
CA TRP A 307 -13.24 20.61 25.08
C TRP A 307 -12.53 19.99 23.88
N GLU A 308 -12.49 18.67 23.80
CA GLU A 308 -12.02 17.91 22.62
C GLU A 308 -12.74 18.34 21.32
N LEU A 309 -14.00 18.76 21.43
CA LEU A 309 -14.84 19.30 20.33
C LEU A 309 -14.58 20.78 20.03
N SER A 310 -13.48 21.36 20.55
CA SER A 310 -13.06 22.71 20.17
C SER A 310 -12.41 22.68 18.78
N PRO A 311 -12.90 23.47 17.82
CA PRO A 311 -12.39 23.45 16.46
C PRO A 311 -11.05 24.21 16.35
N ALA A 312 -10.12 23.60 15.61
CA ALA A 312 -8.98 24.27 15.00
C ALA A 312 -9.35 24.66 13.56
N PHE A 313 -8.81 25.78 13.09
CA PHE A 313 -9.06 26.29 11.73
C PHE A 313 -7.79 26.28 10.90
N PHE A 314 -7.94 26.01 9.61
CA PHE A 314 -6.85 25.77 8.68
C PHE A 314 -7.14 26.44 7.34
N ARG A 315 -6.07 26.86 6.66
CA ARG A 315 -6.18 27.23 5.26
C ARG A 315 -6.52 25.98 4.43
N ALA A 316 -7.38 26.13 3.41
CA ALA A 316 -7.94 25.00 2.67
C ALA A 316 -6.92 24.18 1.87
N GLU A 317 -5.72 24.71 1.65
CA GLU A 317 -4.58 24.00 1.04
C GLU A 317 -4.14 22.77 1.84
N VAL A 318 -4.54 22.64 3.12
CA VAL A 318 -4.31 21.42 3.92
C VAL A 318 -4.92 20.17 3.25
N LEU A 319 -5.92 20.33 2.39
CA LEU A 319 -6.55 19.20 1.68
C LEU A 319 -5.79 18.79 0.40
N HIS A 320 -4.83 19.60 -0.07
CA HIS A 320 -4.12 19.33 -1.33
C HIS A 320 -3.28 18.06 -1.28
N LEU A 321 -2.65 17.76 -0.13
CA LEU A 321 -1.89 16.52 0.04
C LEU A 321 -2.77 15.29 -0.21
N TYR A 322 -3.98 15.30 0.34
CA TYR A 322 -4.89 14.16 0.30
C TYR A 322 -5.52 13.98 -1.08
N LYS A 323 -5.84 15.09 -1.78
CA LYS A 323 -6.35 15.05 -3.14
C LYS A 323 -5.31 14.63 -4.19
N ALA A 324 -4.02 14.89 -3.92
CA ALA A 324 -2.96 14.62 -4.88
C ALA A 324 -2.60 13.13 -5.02
N ASP A 325 -2.91 12.31 -4.01
CA ASP A 325 -2.58 10.88 -3.97
C ASP A 325 -3.81 10.05 -3.54
N PRO A 326 -4.79 9.85 -4.45
CA PRO A 326 -6.00 9.09 -4.16
C PRO A 326 -5.74 7.59 -3.92
N ASP A 327 -4.60 7.07 -4.38
CA ASP A 327 -4.22 5.67 -4.12
C ASP A 327 -3.84 5.48 -2.64
N LYS A 328 -3.35 6.53 -1.97
CA LYS A 328 -2.94 6.51 -0.56
C LYS A 328 -4.01 7.06 0.40
N TYR A 329 -4.71 8.10 0.00
CA TYR A 329 -5.67 8.78 0.86
C TYR A 329 -7.08 8.66 0.30
N SER A 330 -8.04 8.34 1.18
CA SER A 330 -9.45 8.44 0.87
C SER A 330 -10.01 9.73 1.48
N LEU A 331 -10.60 10.56 0.62
CA LEU A 331 -11.27 11.80 0.98
C LEU A 331 -12.77 11.62 0.81
N GLU A 332 -13.43 11.23 1.90
CA GLU A 332 -14.88 11.19 1.97
C GLU A 332 -15.42 12.57 2.38
N ASP A 333 -16.74 12.74 2.33
CA ASP A 333 -17.43 14.01 2.52
C ASP A 333 -16.93 14.82 3.75
N ARG A 334 -16.71 14.13 4.89
CA ARG A 334 -16.18 14.76 6.12
C ARG A 334 -15.07 13.97 6.80
N GLN A 335 -14.59 12.90 6.16
CA GLN A 335 -13.59 12.02 6.75
C GLN A 335 -12.38 11.90 5.83
N ILE A 336 -11.19 11.91 6.42
CA ILE A 336 -9.94 11.61 5.72
C ILE A 336 -9.40 10.32 6.29
N SER A 337 -8.98 9.39 5.45
CA SER A 337 -8.29 8.19 5.92
C SER A 337 -7.08 7.87 5.06
N CYS A 338 -6.10 7.19 5.65
CA CYS A 338 -4.89 6.73 4.97
C CYS A 338 -4.80 5.20 5.10
N ARG A 339 -5.12 4.46 4.04
CA ARG A 339 -5.02 2.97 3.91
C ARG A 339 -5.14 2.18 5.23
N ASN A 340 -6.14 2.50 6.08
CA ASN A 340 -6.38 1.92 7.41
C ASN A 340 -5.33 2.19 8.51
N SER A 341 -4.28 2.97 8.25
CA SER A 341 -3.29 3.39 9.24
C SER A 341 -3.88 4.39 10.24
N TRP A 342 -4.54 5.43 9.74
CA TRP A 342 -5.19 6.44 10.56
C TRP A 342 -6.38 7.07 9.82
N TYR A 343 -7.26 7.72 10.58
CA TYR A 343 -8.35 8.52 10.03
C TYR A 343 -8.58 9.80 10.83
N LEU A 344 -8.91 10.88 10.13
CA LEU A 344 -9.48 12.09 10.69
C LEU A 344 -11.00 11.98 10.60
N ARG A 345 -11.66 11.85 11.75
CA ARG A 345 -13.09 11.52 11.83
C ARG A 345 -14.00 12.58 11.22
N SER A 346 -13.71 13.85 11.46
CA SER A 346 -14.55 14.95 11.01
C SER A 346 -13.70 16.16 10.65
N TYR A 347 -13.85 16.62 9.42
CA TYR A 347 -13.53 17.97 8.99
C TYR A 347 -14.69 18.54 8.16
N ASP A 348 -14.73 19.85 8.00
CA ASP A 348 -15.63 20.51 7.04
C ASP A 348 -15.06 21.91 6.69
N GLN A 349 -15.63 22.58 5.69
CA GLN A 349 -15.24 23.93 5.27
C GLN A 349 -16.33 24.94 5.63
N ASN A 350 -15.95 26.05 6.28
CA ASN A 350 -16.90 27.11 6.63
C ASN A 350 -17.13 28.12 5.49
N GLU A 351 -18.04 29.08 5.71
CA GLU A 351 -18.41 30.10 4.72
C GLU A 351 -17.24 31.04 4.35
N ASP A 352 -16.25 31.18 5.24
CA ASP A 352 -15.02 31.96 5.01
C ASP A 352 -13.92 31.15 4.28
N GLY A 353 -14.23 29.93 3.85
CA GLY A 353 -13.31 29.05 3.12
C GLY A 353 -12.25 28.38 4.00
N GLN A 354 -12.35 28.48 5.33
CA GLN A 354 -11.47 27.78 6.26
C GLN A 354 -11.92 26.34 6.45
N VAL A 355 -10.96 25.42 6.42
CA VAL A 355 -11.20 24.04 6.86
C VAL A 355 -11.13 24.02 8.37
N HIS A 356 -12.07 23.35 9.02
CA HIS A 356 -12.07 23.15 10.47
C HIS A 356 -12.12 21.67 10.82
N ALA A 357 -11.44 21.31 11.91
CA ALA A 357 -11.40 19.97 12.47
C ALA A 357 -11.31 20.06 14.00
N TYR A 358 -11.79 19.03 14.71
CA TYR A 358 -11.78 19.03 16.18
C TYR A 358 -10.40 18.66 16.73
N ILE A 359 -9.94 19.41 17.73
CA ILE A 359 -8.60 19.22 18.32
C ILE A 359 -8.42 17.81 18.90
N GLY A 360 -9.48 17.21 19.46
CA GLY A 360 -9.44 15.84 19.96
C GLY A 360 -9.31 14.78 18.85
N ASP A 361 -9.77 15.05 17.63
CA ASP A 361 -9.57 14.14 16.49
C ASP A 361 -8.18 14.34 15.87
N LEU A 362 -7.66 15.57 15.85
CA LEU A 362 -6.27 15.85 15.46
C LEU A 362 -5.26 15.15 16.39
N ALA A 363 -5.57 15.03 17.68
CA ALA A 363 -4.75 14.35 18.68
C ALA A 363 -4.49 12.87 18.36
N LYS A 364 -5.38 12.24 17.59
CA LYS A 364 -5.31 10.81 17.22
C LYS A 364 -4.47 10.56 15.98
N LEU A 365 -4.12 11.61 15.24
CA LEU A 365 -3.31 11.50 14.03
C LEU A 365 -1.84 11.24 14.37
N PRO A 366 -1.07 10.57 13.49
CA PRO A 366 0.37 10.48 13.64
C PRO A 366 1.03 11.86 13.75
N TYR A 367 2.10 11.98 14.53
CA TYR A 367 2.70 13.28 14.86
C TYR A 367 3.18 14.06 13.63
N ASN A 368 3.74 13.40 12.62
CA ASN A 368 4.09 14.03 11.34
C ASN A 368 2.88 14.62 10.60
N VAL A 369 1.73 13.93 10.66
CA VAL A 369 0.46 14.44 10.12
C VAL A 369 -0.03 15.61 10.95
N GLN A 370 0.06 15.56 12.28
CA GLN A 370 -0.27 16.71 13.14
C GLN A 370 0.57 17.95 12.78
N LEU A 371 1.88 17.79 12.58
CA LEU A 371 2.77 18.89 12.15
C LEU A 371 2.38 19.43 10.76
N TYR A 372 1.97 18.57 9.84
CA TYR A 372 1.45 19.00 8.54
C TYR A 372 0.22 19.90 8.73
N TRP A 373 -0.78 19.47 9.50
CA TRP A 373 -1.95 20.29 9.83
C TRP A 373 -1.58 21.59 10.53
N GLN A 374 -0.66 21.54 11.50
CA GLN A 374 -0.17 22.69 12.24
C GLN A 374 0.41 23.77 11.30
N SER A 375 1.09 23.39 10.21
CA SER A 375 1.64 24.35 9.24
C SER A 375 0.59 25.18 8.49
N PHE A 376 -0.65 24.68 8.40
CA PHE A 376 -1.81 25.37 7.80
C PHE A 376 -2.72 26.03 8.82
N ASN A 377 -2.46 25.87 10.11
CA ASN A 377 -3.32 26.35 11.18
C ASN A 377 -3.34 27.88 11.26
N GLU A 378 -4.55 28.45 11.31
CA GLU A 378 -4.79 29.88 11.39
C GLU A 378 -5.92 30.21 12.39
N TRP A 379 -6.03 31.48 12.77
CA TRP A 379 -7.11 31.93 13.65
C TRP A 379 -8.46 31.89 12.93
N PRO A 380 -9.58 31.64 13.65
CA PRO A 380 -10.91 31.63 13.07
C PRO A 380 -11.25 33.00 12.45
N LYS A 381 -11.68 32.98 11.19
CA LYS A 381 -12.30 34.10 10.48
C LYS A 381 -13.82 34.09 10.66
N GLY A 382 -14.39 32.92 10.93
CA GLY A 382 -15.79 32.72 11.26
C GLY A 382 -16.02 31.46 12.09
N ALA A 383 -17.29 31.04 12.17
CA ALA A 383 -17.69 29.85 12.89
C ALA A 383 -17.38 28.56 12.10
N ILE A 384 -17.60 27.40 12.72
CA ILE A 384 -17.68 26.13 11.99
C ILE A 384 -18.84 26.16 10.99
N SER A 385 -18.81 25.26 10.01
CA SER A 385 -19.88 25.14 9.01
C SER A 385 -21.25 24.90 9.68
N LYS A 386 -22.32 25.41 9.03
CA LYS A 386 -23.70 25.22 9.50
C LYS A 386 -24.04 23.75 9.68
N ARG A 387 -23.65 22.93 8.71
CA ARG A 387 -23.77 21.47 8.73
C ARG A 387 -23.10 20.84 9.94
N ALA A 388 -21.82 21.14 10.19
CA ALA A 388 -21.10 20.62 11.35
C ALA A 388 -21.74 21.05 12.66
N TYR A 389 -22.22 22.29 12.75
CA TYR A 389 -22.94 22.75 13.94
C TYR A 389 -24.27 21.99 14.17
N GLN A 390 -25.04 21.72 13.12
CA GLN A 390 -26.28 20.94 13.26
C GLN A 390 -26.01 19.49 13.67
N THR A 391 -25.08 18.84 12.97
CA THR A 391 -24.82 17.40 13.15
C THR A 391 -24.02 17.11 14.41
N ASP A 392 -22.89 17.78 14.61
CA ASP A 392 -21.95 17.42 15.67
C ASP A 392 -22.30 18.06 17.02
N ILE A 393 -22.92 19.26 16.99
CA ILE A 393 -23.20 20.02 18.22
C ILE A 393 -24.65 19.88 18.66
N ARG A 394 -25.62 20.01 17.74
CA ARG A 394 -27.04 19.87 18.09
C ARG A 394 -27.52 18.42 18.07
N GLY A 395 -26.79 17.52 17.41
CA GLY A 395 -27.21 16.13 17.23
C GLY A 395 -28.43 15.98 16.32
N SER A 396 -28.64 16.93 15.41
CA SER A 396 -29.75 16.92 14.44
C SER A 396 -29.24 16.56 13.04
N TRP A 397 -30.05 15.82 12.29
CA TRP A 397 -29.77 15.54 10.88
C TRP A 397 -29.72 16.84 10.07
N ASP A 398 -28.69 16.95 9.23
CA ASP A 398 -28.67 17.98 8.19
C ASP A 398 -29.53 17.50 7.01
N LEU A 399 -30.60 18.23 6.74
CA LEU A 399 -31.55 17.97 5.66
C LEU A 399 -31.41 19.01 4.54
N GLU A 400 -30.38 19.86 4.59
CA GLU A 400 -30.10 20.80 3.51
C GLU A 400 -29.73 20.05 2.24
N TYR A 401 -30.15 20.60 1.10
CA TYR A 401 -29.86 20.01 -0.20
C TYR A 401 -28.37 20.16 -0.52
N GLU A 402 -27.66 19.03 -0.61
CA GLU A 402 -26.25 18.97 -0.98
C GLU A 402 -26.11 18.45 -2.43
N PRO A 403 -25.81 19.35 -3.41
CA PRO A 403 -25.95 19.01 -4.83
C PRO A 403 -25.02 17.90 -5.34
N VAL A 404 -23.79 17.81 -4.82
CA VAL A 404 -22.81 16.85 -5.33
C VAL A 404 -23.14 15.44 -4.82
N GLY A 405 -23.49 15.31 -3.55
CA GLY A 405 -23.97 14.09 -2.93
C GLY A 405 -25.31 13.63 -3.50
N ALA A 406 -26.24 14.55 -3.79
CA ALA A 406 -27.47 14.22 -4.50
C ALA A 406 -27.18 13.62 -5.88
N LEU A 407 -26.27 14.23 -6.66
CA LEU A 407 -25.83 13.70 -7.95
C LEU A 407 -25.15 12.32 -7.82
N LYS A 408 -24.24 12.15 -6.85
CA LYS A 408 -23.59 10.85 -6.58
C LYS A 408 -24.63 9.78 -6.23
N ASN A 409 -25.58 10.09 -5.36
CA ASN A 409 -26.69 9.19 -5.03
C ASN A 409 -27.51 8.84 -6.27
N ALA A 410 -27.85 9.83 -7.10
CA ALA A 410 -28.59 9.65 -8.34
C ALA A 410 -27.89 8.66 -9.30
N ILE A 411 -26.57 8.76 -9.44
CA ILE A 411 -25.74 7.86 -10.25
C ILE A 411 -25.63 6.48 -9.60
N ARG A 412 -25.43 6.38 -8.27
CA ARG A 412 -25.40 5.08 -7.57
C ARG A 412 -26.70 4.29 -7.75
N GLU A 413 -27.84 4.96 -7.66
CA GLU A 413 -29.14 4.30 -7.94
C GLU A 413 -29.23 3.84 -9.39
N LEU A 414 -28.71 4.64 -10.34
CA LEU A 414 -28.66 4.24 -11.74
C LEU A 414 -27.73 3.04 -11.98
N ASP A 415 -26.60 2.97 -11.28
CA ASP A 415 -25.64 1.87 -11.35
C ASP A 415 -26.23 0.55 -10.79
N LYS A 416 -27.02 0.62 -9.71
CA LYS A 416 -27.68 -0.56 -9.11
C LYS A 416 -28.62 -1.28 -10.09
N SER A 417 -29.29 -0.53 -10.95
CA SER A 417 -30.20 -1.05 -11.97
C SER A 417 -29.85 -0.50 -13.35
N ALA A 418 -28.59 -0.70 -13.76
CA ALA A 418 -28.01 -0.12 -14.97
C ALA A 418 -28.84 -0.42 -16.23
N PRO A 419 -29.47 0.60 -16.84
CA PRO A 419 -30.17 0.47 -18.11
C PRO A 419 -29.18 0.22 -19.26
N ALA A 420 -29.65 -0.34 -20.38
CA ALA A 420 -28.78 -0.65 -21.52
C ALA A 420 -28.02 0.57 -22.09
N TRP A 421 -28.50 1.80 -21.86
CA TRP A 421 -27.88 3.04 -22.31
C TRP A 421 -26.88 3.63 -21.31
N TRP A 422 -26.65 2.98 -20.17
CA TRP A 422 -25.76 3.43 -19.12
C TRP A 422 -24.60 2.45 -18.92
N ASN A 423 -23.38 2.98 -18.87
CA ASN A 423 -22.22 2.25 -18.42
C ASN A 423 -22.02 2.53 -16.94
N THR A 424 -22.00 1.49 -16.11
CA THR A 424 -21.78 1.62 -14.67
C THR A 424 -20.46 2.33 -14.39
N ARG A 425 -20.45 3.23 -13.41
CA ARG A 425 -19.29 4.07 -13.10
C ARG A 425 -18.50 3.53 -11.92
N GLY A 426 -19.20 2.90 -10.97
CA GLY A 426 -18.58 2.25 -9.82
C GLY A 426 -17.96 3.22 -8.81
N GLU A 427 -17.43 2.65 -7.74
CA GLU A 427 -16.94 3.39 -6.58
C GLU A 427 -15.66 4.20 -6.86
N GLU A 428 -14.78 3.71 -7.74
CA GLU A 428 -13.51 4.39 -8.07
C GLU A 428 -13.74 5.77 -8.71
N LEU A 429 -14.62 5.84 -9.72
CA LEU A 429 -14.94 7.11 -10.38
C LEU A 429 -15.77 8.03 -9.47
N GLU A 430 -16.60 7.46 -8.61
CA GLU A 430 -17.33 8.25 -7.62
C GLU A 430 -16.38 8.90 -6.61
N ALA A 431 -15.42 8.13 -6.11
CA ALA A 431 -14.42 8.58 -5.15
C ALA A 431 -13.56 9.70 -5.73
N ALA A 432 -13.27 9.70 -7.03
CA ALA A 432 -12.49 10.73 -7.71
C ALA A 432 -13.17 12.11 -7.82
N VAL A 433 -14.50 12.20 -7.63
CA VAL A 433 -15.23 13.47 -7.74
C VAL A 433 -15.20 14.19 -6.39
N HIS A 434 -14.43 15.27 -6.28
CA HIS A 434 -14.41 16.12 -5.10
C HIS A 434 -14.87 17.54 -5.38
N ILE A 435 -15.22 18.26 -4.33
CA ILE A 435 -15.51 19.68 -4.42
C ILE A 435 -14.17 20.44 -4.33
N PRO A 436 -13.89 21.44 -5.20
CA PRO A 436 -12.68 22.25 -5.08
C PRO A 436 -12.56 22.86 -3.67
N ALA A 437 -11.47 22.56 -2.97
CA ALA A 437 -11.20 23.06 -1.63
C ALA A 437 -10.74 24.52 -1.68
N THR A 438 -9.99 24.88 -2.72
CA THR A 438 -9.46 26.23 -2.94
C THR A 438 -10.02 26.86 -4.21
N ASP A 439 -9.78 28.16 -4.42
CA ASP A 439 -10.10 28.84 -5.69
C ASP A 439 -9.02 28.63 -6.78
N SER A 440 -8.31 27.49 -6.71
CA SER A 440 -7.29 27.08 -7.67
C SER A 440 -7.92 26.68 -9.00
N THR A 441 -7.45 27.28 -10.09
CA THR A 441 -7.94 26.98 -11.45
C THR A 441 -7.58 25.56 -11.88
N LYS A 442 -6.42 25.07 -11.46
CA LYS A 442 -5.98 23.70 -11.74
C LYS A 442 -6.87 22.69 -11.04
N GLU A 443 -7.10 22.89 -9.73
CA GLU A 443 -7.96 22.02 -8.93
C GLU A 443 -9.37 21.99 -9.52
N TRP A 444 -9.96 23.15 -9.77
CA TRP A 444 -11.27 23.24 -10.40
C TRP A 444 -11.35 22.51 -11.75
N ALA A 445 -10.33 22.64 -12.59
CA ALA A 445 -10.27 21.95 -13.87
C ALA A 445 -10.13 20.41 -13.73
N ASP A 446 -9.40 19.94 -12.73
CA ASP A 446 -9.31 18.52 -12.37
C ASP A 446 -10.68 17.98 -11.91
N GLU A 447 -11.39 18.68 -11.01
CA GLU A 447 -12.71 18.26 -10.53
C GLU A 447 -13.78 18.28 -11.63
N ILE A 448 -13.74 19.25 -12.55
CA ILE A 448 -14.64 19.29 -13.72
C ILE A 448 -14.44 18.06 -14.62
N LEU A 449 -13.18 17.64 -14.82
CA LEU A 449 -12.87 16.43 -15.59
C LEU A 449 -13.38 15.17 -14.87
N ALA A 450 -13.13 15.04 -13.57
CA ALA A 450 -13.61 13.91 -12.79
C ALA A 450 -15.14 13.81 -12.84
N LEU A 451 -15.84 14.93 -12.71
CA LEU A 451 -17.30 14.98 -12.79
C LEU A 451 -17.83 14.63 -14.19
N ASP A 452 -17.21 15.11 -15.26
CA ASP A 452 -17.55 14.75 -16.65
C ASP A 452 -17.36 13.25 -16.91
N GLN A 453 -16.24 12.70 -16.43
CA GLN A 453 -15.98 11.26 -16.49
C GLN A 453 -17.00 10.47 -15.68
N TYR A 454 -17.35 10.91 -14.47
CA TYR A 454 -18.32 10.20 -13.65
C TYR A 454 -19.74 10.26 -14.24
N LEU A 455 -20.17 11.40 -14.78
CA LEU A 455 -21.54 11.59 -15.26
C LEU A 455 -21.71 11.39 -16.78
N VAL A 456 -21.02 12.19 -17.60
CA VAL A 456 -21.33 12.30 -19.03
C VAL A 456 -20.79 11.11 -19.82
N GLU A 457 -19.62 10.61 -19.46
CA GLU A 457 -19.03 9.42 -20.09
C GLU A 457 -19.76 8.11 -19.73
N GLY A 458 -20.77 8.15 -18.85
CA GLY A 458 -21.67 7.02 -18.57
C GLY A 458 -22.66 6.74 -19.71
N PHE A 459 -22.99 7.72 -20.54
CA PHE A 459 -24.00 7.55 -21.59
C PHE A 459 -23.50 6.78 -22.83
N LEU A 460 -24.12 5.64 -23.12
CA LEU A 460 -23.77 4.77 -24.26
C LEU A 460 -24.54 5.16 -25.53
N LEU A 461 -23.80 5.52 -26.58
CA LEU A 461 -24.37 6.09 -27.80
C LEU A 461 -25.24 5.11 -28.63
N LYS A 462 -24.81 3.85 -28.76
CA LYS A 462 -25.52 2.85 -29.59
C LYS A 462 -26.93 2.54 -29.04
N PRO A 463 -27.11 2.23 -27.75
CA PRO A 463 -28.43 2.09 -27.14
C PRO A 463 -29.29 3.36 -27.23
N LEU A 464 -28.71 4.55 -27.00
CA LEU A 464 -29.44 5.81 -27.12
C LEU A 464 -30.01 6.02 -28.53
N ARG A 465 -29.25 5.69 -29.58
CA ARG A 465 -29.76 5.77 -30.95
C ARG A 465 -30.95 4.85 -31.20
N ALA A 466 -30.93 3.63 -30.66
CA ALA A 466 -32.06 2.72 -30.77
C ALA A 466 -33.33 3.27 -30.10
N ILE A 467 -33.19 3.99 -28.99
CA ILE A 467 -34.31 4.69 -28.33
C ILE A 467 -34.80 5.85 -29.19
N ALA A 468 -33.90 6.64 -29.79
CA ALA A 468 -34.27 7.74 -30.67
C ALA A 468 -35.02 7.24 -31.93
N ASP A 469 -34.56 6.13 -32.52
CA ASP A 469 -35.19 5.48 -33.67
C ASP A 469 -36.60 4.97 -33.33
N SER A 470 -36.80 4.35 -32.16
CA SER A 470 -38.12 3.84 -31.74
C SER A 470 -39.15 4.95 -31.50
N LEU A 471 -38.68 6.16 -31.17
CA LEU A 471 -39.51 7.36 -31.04
C LEU A 471 -39.71 8.12 -32.37
N GLY A 472 -39.26 7.56 -33.50
CA GLY A 472 -39.37 8.20 -34.81
C GLY A 472 -38.47 9.43 -34.99
N LYS A 473 -37.37 9.50 -34.24
CA LYS A 473 -36.36 10.57 -34.27
C LYS A 473 -34.97 10.02 -34.59
N PRO A 474 -34.75 9.47 -35.80
CA PRO A 474 -33.46 8.87 -36.12
C PRO A 474 -32.32 9.89 -36.03
N ALA A 475 -31.30 9.53 -35.25
CA ALA A 475 -30.19 10.43 -34.95
C ALA A 475 -28.99 10.16 -35.90
N PRO A 476 -28.45 11.20 -36.57
CA PRO A 476 -27.25 11.08 -37.39
C PRO A 476 -26.05 10.44 -36.67
N SER A 477 -25.23 9.71 -37.42
CA SER A 477 -24.02 9.06 -36.91
C SER A 477 -22.96 10.03 -36.38
N SER A 478 -22.99 11.30 -36.82
CA SER A 478 -22.11 12.38 -36.36
C SER A 478 -22.49 12.95 -35.00
N TRP A 479 -23.69 12.67 -34.49
CA TRP A 479 -24.14 13.22 -33.21
C TRP A 479 -23.62 12.40 -32.03
N ALA A 480 -23.11 13.12 -31.03
CA ALA A 480 -22.69 12.59 -29.74
C ALA A 480 -23.89 12.36 -28.79
N SER A 481 -23.64 11.66 -27.68
CA SER A 481 -24.66 11.15 -26.74
C SER A 481 -25.64 12.23 -26.28
N LEU A 482 -25.15 13.38 -25.82
CA LEU A 482 -25.98 14.47 -25.32
C LEU A 482 -26.92 15.04 -26.40
N ARG A 483 -26.47 15.12 -27.66
CA ARG A 483 -27.34 15.59 -28.75
C ARG A 483 -28.42 14.56 -29.09
N VAL A 484 -28.10 13.27 -29.00
CA VAL A 484 -29.09 12.20 -29.16
C VAL A 484 -30.13 12.25 -28.04
N ILE A 485 -29.72 12.44 -26.78
CA ILE A 485 -30.63 12.61 -25.63
C ILE A 485 -31.58 13.79 -25.85
N GLN A 486 -31.09 14.92 -26.38
CA GLN A 486 -31.94 16.05 -26.71
C GLN A 486 -33.04 15.70 -27.73
N GLU A 487 -32.75 14.87 -28.74
CA GLU A 487 -33.79 14.41 -29.66
C GLU A 487 -34.74 13.40 -29.06
N ILE A 488 -34.25 12.51 -28.18
CA ILE A 488 -35.12 11.59 -27.42
C ILE A 488 -36.12 12.39 -26.58
N LEU A 489 -35.65 13.44 -25.90
CA LEU A 489 -36.52 14.34 -25.14
C LEU A 489 -37.61 14.98 -26.00
N ARG A 490 -37.31 15.34 -27.25
CA ARG A 490 -38.31 15.82 -28.22
C ARG A 490 -39.26 14.70 -28.66
N GLY A 491 -38.76 13.48 -28.81
CA GLY A 491 -39.54 12.29 -29.13
C GLY A 491 -40.58 11.95 -28.07
N VAL A 492 -40.29 12.19 -26.79
CA VAL A 492 -41.23 11.99 -25.67
C VAL A 492 -42.14 13.19 -25.38
N GLY A 493 -42.12 14.22 -26.24
CA GLY A 493 -43.10 15.32 -26.21
C GLY A 493 -42.59 16.67 -25.69
N ASN A 494 -41.30 16.82 -25.37
CA ASN A 494 -40.75 18.13 -25.03
C ASN A 494 -40.62 19.04 -26.27
N SER A 495 -40.89 20.33 -26.10
CA SER A 495 -40.52 21.33 -27.11
C SER A 495 -39.01 21.38 -27.33
N GLU A 496 -38.57 21.91 -28.46
CA GLU A 496 -37.14 22.07 -28.76
C GLU A 496 -36.42 22.90 -27.70
N THR A 497 -37.06 23.97 -27.21
CA THR A 497 -36.53 24.83 -26.16
C THR A 497 -36.40 24.09 -24.83
N GLN A 498 -37.40 23.32 -24.43
CA GLN A 498 -37.36 22.51 -23.20
C GLN A 498 -36.29 21.42 -23.27
N ALA A 499 -36.26 20.66 -24.37
CA ALA A 499 -35.26 19.60 -24.55
C ALA A 499 -33.84 20.16 -24.53
N LYS A 500 -33.62 21.33 -25.13
CA LYS A 500 -32.32 22.03 -25.06
C LYS A 500 -31.98 22.45 -23.64
N ALA A 501 -32.93 23.01 -22.90
CA ALA A 501 -32.72 23.46 -21.52
C ALA A 501 -32.38 22.31 -20.57
N ILE A 502 -33.02 21.14 -20.74
CA ILE A 502 -32.77 19.95 -19.92
C ILE A 502 -31.34 19.43 -20.10
N VAL A 503 -30.83 19.37 -21.33
CA VAL A 503 -29.51 18.80 -21.61
C VAL A 503 -28.38 19.84 -21.48
N GLN A 504 -28.71 21.13 -21.44
CA GLN A 504 -27.73 22.21 -21.37
C GLN A 504 -26.72 22.06 -20.22
N PRO A 505 -27.09 21.70 -18.98
CA PRO A 505 -26.11 21.52 -17.90
C PRO A 505 -25.06 20.45 -18.21
N LEU A 506 -25.49 19.31 -18.76
CA LEU A 506 -24.58 18.23 -19.18
C LEU A 506 -23.66 18.67 -20.32
N GLN A 507 -24.20 19.43 -21.29
CA GLN A 507 -23.40 20.00 -22.38
C GLN A 507 -22.39 21.03 -21.87
N ARG A 508 -22.77 21.84 -20.87
CA ARG A 508 -21.90 22.82 -20.23
C ARG A 508 -20.75 22.12 -19.50
N LEU A 509 -21.03 21.09 -18.71
CA LEU A 509 -20.02 20.27 -18.04
C LEU A 509 -19.03 19.69 -19.06
N HIS A 510 -19.54 19.02 -20.09
CA HIS A 510 -18.73 18.39 -21.13
C HIS A 510 -17.89 19.39 -21.94
N GLY A 511 -18.47 20.55 -22.23
CA GLY A 511 -17.78 21.67 -22.88
C GLY A 511 -16.64 22.21 -22.02
N LEU A 512 -16.92 22.50 -20.75
CA LEU A 512 -15.95 23.01 -19.78
C LEU A 512 -14.75 22.06 -19.68
N ARG A 513 -14.96 20.75 -19.57
CA ARG A 513 -13.88 19.74 -19.55
C ARG A 513 -12.88 19.92 -20.69
N THR A 514 -13.37 20.23 -21.90
CA THR A 514 -12.53 20.50 -23.07
C THR A 514 -11.84 21.87 -22.98
N GLU A 515 -12.55 22.89 -22.50
CA GLU A 515 -12.06 24.26 -22.38
C GLU A 515 -10.99 24.42 -21.31
N VAL A 516 -11.13 23.78 -20.14
CA VAL A 516 -10.24 24.02 -19.00
C VAL A 516 -9.13 22.98 -18.89
N LYS A 517 -9.43 21.71 -19.18
CA LYS A 517 -8.47 20.60 -19.11
C LYS A 517 -7.88 20.18 -20.45
N GLY A 518 -8.63 20.35 -21.54
CA GLY A 518 -8.19 20.02 -22.89
C GLY A 518 -7.15 20.98 -23.48
N HIS A 519 -6.82 20.76 -24.76
CA HIS A 519 -5.90 21.58 -25.56
C HIS A 519 -6.49 22.94 -25.99
N ALA A 520 -7.38 23.52 -25.19
CA ALA A 520 -7.95 24.82 -25.48
C ALA A 520 -6.92 25.95 -25.33
N THR A 521 -7.16 27.05 -26.03
CA THR A 521 -6.30 28.24 -25.95
C THR A 521 -6.37 28.87 -24.56
N VAL A 522 -5.33 29.61 -24.20
CA VAL A 522 -5.24 30.32 -22.91
C VAL A 522 -6.40 31.33 -22.76
N GLU A 523 -6.87 31.95 -23.84
CA GLU A 523 -8.00 32.88 -23.77
C GLU A 523 -9.30 32.21 -23.35
N LYS A 524 -9.60 31.02 -23.89
CA LYS A 524 -10.83 30.28 -23.53
C LYS A 524 -10.83 29.87 -22.07
N LYS A 525 -9.69 29.39 -21.56
CA LYS A 525 -9.51 29.05 -20.15
C LYS A 525 -9.81 30.24 -19.24
N ARG A 526 -9.19 31.39 -19.52
CA ARG A 526 -9.41 32.63 -18.76
C ARG A 526 -10.85 33.12 -18.82
N ALA A 527 -11.52 32.98 -19.97
CA ALA A 527 -12.92 33.38 -20.11
C ALA A 527 -13.85 32.52 -19.24
N ALA A 528 -13.67 31.20 -19.27
CA ALA A 528 -14.45 30.27 -18.45
C ALA A 528 -14.22 30.52 -16.94
N GLU A 529 -12.96 30.75 -16.54
CA GLU A 529 -12.61 31.10 -15.15
C GLU A 529 -13.27 32.42 -14.70
N LEU A 530 -13.22 33.45 -15.54
CA LEU A 530 -13.80 34.76 -15.25
C LEU A 530 -15.32 34.65 -15.12
N GLU A 531 -15.98 33.92 -16.01
CA GLU A 531 -17.42 33.71 -15.97
C GLU A 531 -17.85 32.96 -14.70
N ALA A 532 -17.14 31.88 -14.35
CA ALA A 532 -17.40 31.11 -13.14
C ALA A 532 -17.32 31.99 -11.87
N ARG A 533 -16.26 32.79 -11.75
CA ARG A 533 -16.09 33.72 -10.62
C ARG A 533 -17.12 34.84 -10.61
N THR A 534 -17.43 35.41 -11.77
CA THR A 534 -18.37 36.53 -11.88
C THR A 534 -19.79 36.11 -11.48
N ASN A 535 -20.22 34.93 -11.93
CA ASN A 535 -21.59 34.47 -11.73
C ASN A 535 -21.80 33.77 -10.38
N HIS A 536 -20.77 33.17 -9.80
CA HIS A 536 -20.90 32.34 -8.59
C HIS A 536 -20.00 32.77 -7.42
N GLY A 537 -19.17 33.80 -7.60
CA GLY A 537 -18.24 34.33 -6.58
C GLY A 537 -16.95 33.52 -6.41
N SER A 538 -16.99 32.20 -6.63
CA SER A 538 -15.83 31.31 -6.58
C SER A 538 -15.97 30.12 -7.52
N LEU A 539 -14.85 29.49 -7.87
CA LEU A 539 -14.83 28.26 -8.68
C LEU A 539 -15.51 27.09 -7.96
N ARG A 540 -15.38 27.05 -6.62
CA ARG A 540 -16.06 26.09 -5.75
C ARG A 540 -17.59 26.21 -5.86
N ASN A 541 -18.12 27.43 -5.72
CA ASN A 541 -19.57 27.66 -5.80
C ASN A 541 -20.10 27.38 -7.20
N HIS A 542 -19.34 27.71 -8.24
CA HIS A 542 -19.66 27.34 -9.61
C HIS A 542 -19.75 25.81 -9.78
N PHE A 543 -18.79 25.06 -9.23
CA PHE A 543 -18.79 23.59 -9.28
C PHE A 543 -20.04 22.99 -8.62
N ILE A 544 -20.39 23.43 -7.39
CA ILE A 544 -21.61 23.00 -6.70
C ILE A 544 -22.86 23.31 -7.52
N SER A 545 -22.97 24.54 -8.04
CA SER A 545 -24.11 24.96 -8.84
C SER A 545 -24.26 24.09 -10.09
N LEU A 546 -23.15 23.83 -10.79
CA LEU A 546 -23.12 23.00 -11.98
C LEU A 546 -23.52 21.56 -11.67
N ALA A 547 -23.00 20.97 -10.59
CA ALA A 547 -23.38 19.62 -10.17
C ALA A 547 -24.89 19.53 -9.88
N GLY A 548 -25.46 20.53 -9.21
CA GLY A 548 -26.91 20.60 -8.97
C GLY A 548 -27.75 20.78 -10.22
N ASP A 549 -27.28 21.55 -11.20
CA ASP A 549 -27.94 21.65 -12.51
C ASP A 549 -27.86 20.32 -13.28
N CYS A 550 -26.72 19.63 -13.20
CA CYS A 550 -26.49 18.32 -13.80
C CYS A 550 -27.34 17.22 -13.17
N GLU A 551 -27.55 17.23 -11.86
CA GLU A 551 -28.44 16.32 -11.14
C GLU A 551 -29.88 16.41 -11.65
N ARG A 552 -30.46 17.61 -11.69
CA ARG A 552 -31.80 17.83 -12.26
C ARG A 552 -31.91 17.40 -13.72
N ALA A 553 -30.85 17.66 -14.50
CA ALA A 553 -30.77 17.26 -15.89
C ALA A 553 -30.74 15.73 -16.05
N LEU A 554 -29.94 15.04 -15.22
CA LEU A 554 -29.86 13.58 -15.18
C LEU A 554 -31.20 12.97 -14.81
N ASP A 555 -31.85 13.47 -13.76
CA ASP A 555 -33.15 12.98 -13.29
C ASP A 555 -34.23 13.12 -14.34
N THR A 556 -34.31 14.28 -14.99
CA THR A 556 -35.27 14.48 -16.08
C THR A 556 -34.94 13.57 -17.28
N SER A 557 -33.66 13.39 -17.59
CA SER A 557 -33.22 12.56 -18.71
C SER A 557 -33.47 11.07 -18.44
N ARG A 558 -33.25 10.57 -17.22
CA ARG A 558 -33.45 9.14 -16.90
C ARG A 558 -34.89 8.71 -17.16
N VAL A 559 -35.85 9.55 -16.77
CA VAL A 559 -37.28 9.31 -16.96
C VAL A 559 -37.61 9.24 -18.45
N ALA A 560 -37.10 10.18 -19.24
CA ALA A 560 -37.29 10.19 -20.69
C ALA A 560 -36.64 8.99 -21.40
N LEU A 561 -35.58 8.44 -20.82
CA LEU A 561 -34.86 7.26 -21.31
C LEU A 561 -35.43 5.93 -20.80
N GLY A 562 -36.53 5.98 -20.05
CA GLY A 562 -37.23 4.78 -19.56
C GLY A 562 -36.59 4.11 -18.35
N ALA A 563 -35.74 4.82 -17.60
CA ALA A 563 -35.31 4.39 -16.27
C ALA A 563 -36.19 5.05 -15.20
N VAL A 564 -36.71 4.23 -14.27
CA VAL A 564 -37.46 4.67 -13.09
C VAL A 564 -36.65 4.38 -11.85
#